data_AF-A0A2K4WCU5-F1
#
_entry.id   AF-A0A2K4WCU5-F1
#
_cell.length_a   1.000
_cell.length_b   1.000
_cell.length_c   1.000
_cell.angle_alpha   90.00
_cell.angle_beta   90.00
_cell.angle_gamma   90.00
#
_symmetry.space_group_name_H-M   'P 1'
#
loop_
_entity.id
_entity.type
_entity.pdbx_description
1 polymer ?
#
loop_
_entity_poly.entity_id
_entity_poly.type
_entity_poly.pdbx_seq_one_letter_code
_entity_poly.pdbx_strand_id
1 'polypeptide(L)'
;MLWAYSVPVALSILVILLLRMALHKLPHESMAASSWLSLGPIGTGALGMLLLGNDAPAIFAAHGMASIGVVAEGIGLIGGVLFWGLGLWWMVLALLITGRYFREGIPFNLGWWGFTFPLGVYAVTTLKLGSMLHLTFFSFFGVTLVLMLSFMWMIVAAKTLAGAYRGNLFVSPCIASLNKASKT
;
A
#
# COMPACT_ATOMS: atom_id res chain seq x y z
N MET A 1 -13.67 -2.94 -15.71
CA MET A 1 -14.84 -2.93 -14.80
C MET A 1 -14.45 -2.88 -13.33
N LEU A 2 -13.75 -3.89 -12.78
CA LEU A 2 -13.40 -3.91 -11.34
C LEU A 2 -12.59 -2.68 -10.86
N TRP A 3 -11.64 -2.22 -11.67
CA TRP A 3 -10.88 -1.01 -11.40
C TRP A 3 -11.78 0.22 -11.23
N ALA A 4 -12.72 0.42 -12.16
CA ALA A 4 -13.62 1.57 -12.19
C ALA A 4 -14.59 1.62 -11.00
N TYR A 5 -14.98 0.45 -10.46
CA TYR A 5 -15.81 0.41 -9.24
C TYR A 5 -14.99 0.62 -7.96
N SER A 6 -13.80 0.03 -7.89
CA SER A 6 -13.01 0.01 -6.66
C SER A 6 -12.25 1.32 -6.38
N VAL A 7 -11.63 1.93 -7.40
CA VAL A 7 -10.76 3.09 -7.23
C VAL A 7 -11.50 4.33 -6.73
N PRO A 8 -12.65 4.74 -7.30
CA PRO A 8 -13.39 5.90 -6.80
C PRO A 8 -13.85 5.72 -5.35
N VAL A 9 -14.37 4.53 -5.00
CA VAL A 9 -14.79 4.21 -3.64
C VAL A 9 -13.61 4.30 -2.68
N ALA A 10 -12.46 3.75 -3.06
CA ALA A 10 -11.25 3.85 -2.25
C ALA A 10 -10.78 5.30 -2.07
N LEU A 11 -10.80 6.12 -3.12
CA LEU A 11 -10.45 7.55 -3.04
C LEU A 11 -11.40 8.31 -2.10
N SER A 12 -12.70 8.02 -2.14
CA SER A 12 -13.68 8.61 -1.21
C SER A 12 -13.36 8.28 0.25
N ILE A 13 -12.98 7.03 0.53
CA ILE A 13 -12.55 6.62 1.88
C ILE A 13 -11.26 7.34 2.28
N LEU A 14 -10.31 7.50 1.36
CA LEU A 14 -9.06 8.23 1.62
C LEU A 14 -9.29 9.69 1.99
N VAL A 15 -10.23 10.37 1.33
CA VAL A 15 -10.62 11.74 1.66
C VAL A 15 -11.14 11.82 3.10
N ILE A 16 -12.01 10.88 3.50
CA ILE A 16 -12.53 10.82 4.87
C ILE A 16 -11.40 10.56 5.88
N LEU A 17 -10.46 9.66 5.56
CA LEU A 17 -9.30 9.38 6.40
C LEU A 17 -8.39 10.62 6.56
N LEU A 18 -8.15 11.35 5.47
CA LEU A 18 -7.34 12.58 5.49
C LEU A 18 -8.02 13.65 6.34
N LEU A 19 -9.33 13.85 6.17
CA LEU A 19 -10.12 14.76 7.01
C LEU A 19 -10.06 14.35 8.50
N ARG A 20 -10.17 13.06 8.79
CA ARG A 20 -10.06 12.54 10.17
C ARG A 20 -8.70 12.85 10.77
N MET A 21 -7.62 12.63 10.03
CA MET A 21 -6.26 12.92 10.49
C MET A 21 -6.00 14.43 10.67
N ALA A 22 -6.66 15.28 9.88
CA ALA A 22 -6.56 16.73 10.01
C ALA A 22 -7.33 17.26 11.25
N LEU A 23 -8.48 16.66 11.57
CA LEU A 23 -9.37 17.15 12.63
C LEU A 23 -9.17 16.47 13.99
N HIS A 24 -8.60 15.27 14.03
CA HIS A 24 -8.45 14.48 15.25
C HIS A 24 -6.98 14.09 15.46
N LYS A 25 -6.56 13.90 16.73
CA LYS A 25 -5.19 13.47 17.04
C LYS A 25 -4.88 12.13 16.37
N LEU A 26 -3.63 11.98 15.92
CA LEU A 26 -3.12 10.74 15.36
C LEU A 26 -3.45 9.59 16.34
N PRO A 27 -4.09 8.51 15.85
CA PRO A 27 -4.48 7.41 16.72
C PRO A 27 -3.23 6.72 17.28
N HIS A 28 -3.36 6.11 18.47
CA HIS A 28 -2.27 5.52 19.25
C HIS A 28 -1.29 4.68 18.41
N GLU A 29 -0.05 4.62 18.90
CA GLU A 29 1.10 3.76 18.56
C GLU A 29 0.81 2.49 17.72
N SER A 30 -0.28 1.78 18.03
CA SER A 30 -0.76 0.61 17.28
C SER A 30 -1.21 0.90 15.83
N MET A 31 -1.25 2.17 15.40
CA MET A 31 -1.84 2.62 14.13
C MET A 31 -0.81 3.10 13.11
N ALA A 32 0.49 2.93 13.36
CA ALA A 32 1.52 3.18 12.36
C ALA A 32 1.22 2.41 11.05
N ALA A 33 0.80 1.15 11.15
CA ALA A 33 0.37 0.34 10.00
C ALA A 33 -0.82 0.93 9.24
N SER A 34 -1.74 1.59 9.94
CA SER A 34 -2.92 2.23 9.34
C SER A 34 -2.55 3.40 8.43
N SER A 35 -1.43 4.08 8.69
CA SER A 35 -0.95 5.17 7.82
C SER A 35 -0.48 4.69 6.44
N TRP A 36 -0.06 3.42 6.33
CA TRP A 36 0.36 2.81 5.07
C TRP A 36 -0.79 2.22 4.27
N LEU A 37 -1.92 1.89 4.92
CA LEU A 37 -3.08 1.32 4.23
C LEU A 37 -3.56 2.20 3.09
N SER A 38 -3.39 3.52 3.21
CA SER A 38 -3.76 4.44 2.16
C SER A 38 -2.93 4.33 0.88
N LEU A 39 -1.68 3.91 0.99
CA LEU A 39 -0.80 3.71 -0.15
C LEU A 39 -1.25 2.50 -0.99
N GLY A 40 -1.96 1.53 -0.39
CA GLY A 40 -2.44 0.33 -1.05
C GLY A 40 -3.39 0.64 -2.23
N PRO A 41 -4.56 1.27 -2.00
CA PRO A 41 -5.50 1.61 -3.06
C PRO A 41 -4.95 2.60 -4.10
N ILE A 42 -4.07 3.52 -3.70
CA ILE A 42 -3.41 4.44 -4.63
C ILE A 42 -2.46 3.66 -5.55
N GLY A 43 -1.64 2.79 -4.99
CA GLY A 43 -0.71 1.94 -5.73
C GLY A 43 -1.43 0.97 -6.67
N THR A 44 -2.50 0.31 -6.21
CA THR A 44 -3.28 -0.62 -7.05
C THR A 44 -4.07 0.13 -8.12
N GLY A 45 -4.58 1.31 -7.80
CA GLY A 45 -5.20 2.22 -8.76
C GLY A 45 -4.23 2.61 -9.87
N ALA A 46 -3.00 3.01 -9.50
CA ALA A 46 -1.93 3.30 -10.46
C ALA A 46 -1.59 2.08 -11.33
N LEU A 47 -1.32 0.93 -10.70
CA LEU A 47 -0.98 -0.30 -11.42
C LEU A 47 -2.08 -0.70 -12.40
N GLY A 48 -3.34 -0.61 -11.98
CA GLY A 48 -4.48 -0.91 -12.85
C GLY A 48 -4.55 -0.01 -14.06
N MET A 49 -4.30 1.30 -13.91
CA MET A 49 -4.24 2.23 -15.06
C MET A 49 -3.12 1.85 -16.03
N LEU A 50 -1.93 1.52 -15.51
CA LEU A 50 -0.80 1.12 -16.33
C LEU A 50 -1.08 -0.18 -17.08
N LEU A 51 -1.60 -1.21 -16.42
CA LEU A 51 -1.90 -2.50 -17.06
C LEU A 51 -3.02 -2.36 -18.09
N LEU A 52 -4.13 -1.71 -17.74
CA LEU A 52 -5.24 -1.47 -18.66
C LEU A 52 -4.80 -0.66 -19.88
N GLY A 53 -3.97 0.37 -19.68
CA GLY A 53 -3.40 1.15 -20.77
C GLY A 53 -2.48 0.33 -21.66
N ASN A 54 -1.61 -0.50 -21.08
CA ASN A 54 -0.66 -1.32 -21.83
C ASN A 54 -1.34 -2.37 -22.73
N ASP A 55 -2.43 -2.95 -22.25
CA ASP A 55 -3.15 -4.00 -22.97
C ASP A 55 -4.16 -3.42 -23.98
N ALA A 56 -4.53 -2.14 -23.84
CA ALA A 56 -5.55 -1.49 -24.66
C ALA A 56 -5.22 -1.50 -26.18
N PRO A 57 -4.01 -1.15 -26.66
CA PRO A 57 -3.70 -1.15 -28.09
C PRO A 57 -4.01 -2.48 -28.77
N ALA A 58 -3.58 -3.59 -28.18
CA ALA A 58 -3.79 -4.93 -28.74
C ALA A 58 -5.27 -5.30 -28.77
N ILE A 59 -6.00 -5.03 -27.68
CA ILE A 59 -7.43 -5.35 -27.57
C ILE A 59 -8.24 -4.52 -28.57
N PHE A 60 -8.05 -3.20 -28.61
CA PHE A 60 -8.82 -2.33 -29.50
C PHE A 60 -8.47 -2.56 -30.98
N ALA A 61 -7.21 -2.82 -31.32
CA ALA A 61 -6.82 -3.16 -32.69
C ALA A 61 -7.52 -4.43 -33.20
N ALA A 62 -7.67 -5.47 -32.36
CA ALA A 62 -8.39 -6.69 -32.71
C ALA A 62 -9.88 -6.46 -33.04
N HIS A 63 -10.46 -5.34 -32.59
CA HIS A 63 -11.84 -4.95 -32.86
C HIS A 63 -11.95 -3.80 -33.87
N GLY A 64 -10.90 -3.51 -34.65
CA GLY A 64 -10.93 -2.45 -35.68
C GLY A 64 -10.86 -1.03 -35.13
N MET A 65 -10.50 -0.86 -33.86
CA MET A 65 -10.46 0.41 -33.12
C MET A 65 -9.04 0.83 -32.73
N ALA A 66 -8.04 0.54 -33.56
CA ALA A 66 -6.63 0.73 -33.22
C ALA A 66 -6.27 2.15 -32.73
N SER A 67 -6.88 3.19 -33.30
CA SER A 67 -6.67 4.58 -32.89
C SER A 67 -7.11 4.85 -31.44
N ILE A 68 -8.22 4.22 -30.99
CA ILE A 68 -8.70 4.31 -29.61
C ILE A 68 -7.73 3.62 -28.66
N GLY A 69 -7.14 2.51 -29.08
CA GLY A 69 -6.15 1.76 -28.29
C GLY A 69 -4.92 2.61 -27.92
N VAL A 70 -4.37 3.37 -28.88
CA VAL A 70 -3.24 4.27 -28.64
C VAL A 70 -3.59 5.38 -27.64
N VAL A 71 -4.80 5.95 -27.76
CA VAL A 71 -5.27 6.98 -26.82
C VAL A 71 -5.45 6.40 -25.42
N ALA A 72 -6.03 5.20 -25.32
CA ALA A 72 -6.24 4.51 -24.05
C ALA A 72 -4.91 4.14 -23.35
N GLU A 73 -3.87 3.78 -24.10
CA GLU A 73 -2.52 3.58 -23.57
C GLU A 73 -1.98 4.87 -22.94
N GLY A 74 -2.08 6.00 -23.65
CA GLY A 74 -1.67 7.30 -23.14
C GLY A 74 -2.43 7.71 -21.88
N ILE A 75 -3.74 7.49 -21.84
CA ILE A 75 -4.57 7.74 -20.64
C ILE A 75 -4.13 6.85 -19.47
N GLY A 76 -3.87 5.57 -19.73
CA GLY A 76 -3.39 4.63 -18.72
C GLY A 76 -2.04 5.06 -18.12
N LEU A 77 -1.11 5.50 -18.97
CA LEU A 77 0.20 6.01 -18.55
C LEU A 77 0.07 7.29 -17.72
N ILE A 78 -0.64 8.31 -18.23
CA ILE A 78 -0.83 9.60 -17.53
C ILE A 78 -1.53 9.36 -16.19
N GLY A 79 -2.61 8.58 -16.18
CA GLY A 79 -3.32 8.21 -14.95
C GLY A 79 -2.41 7.48 -13.97
N GLY A 80 -1.66 6.48 -14.44
CA GLY A 80 -0.72 5.73 -13.62
C GLY A 80 0.35 6.62 -12.97
N VAL A 81 0.92 7.58 -13.70
CA VAL A 81 1.89 8.54 -13.18
C VAL A 81 1.27 9.48 -12.15
N LEU A 82 0.04 9.98 -12.39
CA LEU A 82 -0.67 10.84 -11.44
C LEU A 82 -0.96 10.13 -10.11
N PHE A 83 -1.49 8.90 -10.16
CA PHE A 83 -1.69 8.09 -8.96
C PHE A 83 -0.36 7.74 -8.28
N TRP A 84 0.69 7.43 -9.05
CA TRP A 84 2.01 7.16 -8.49
C TRP A 84 2.57 8.38 -7.73
N GLY A 85 2.43 9.59 -8.29
CA GLY A 85 2.83 10.84 -7.64
C GLY A 85 2.05 11.13 -6.35
N LEU A 86 0.74 10.91 -6.36
CA LEU A 86 -0.08 10.98 -5.15
C LEU A 86 0.39 9.96 -4.10
N GLY A 87 0.74 8.75 -4.53
CA GLY A 87 1.29 7.71 -3.66
C GLY A 87 2.65 8.10 -3.10
N LEU A 88 3.49 8.82 -3.84
CA LEU A 88 4.81 9.26 -3.36
C LEU A 88 4.67 10.19 -2.17
N TRP A 89 3.77 11.17 -2.28
CA TRP A 89 3.44 12.09 -1.19
C TRP A 89 2.95 11.31 0.04
N TRP A 90 2.10 10.30 -0.16
CA TRP A 90 1.59 9.45 0.93
C TRP A 90 2.62 8.54 1.56
N MET A 91 3.52 7.99 0.76
CA MET A 91 4.64 7.19 1.26
C MET A 91 5.57 8.03 2.13
N VAL A 92 5.87 9.27 1.73
CA VAL A 92 6.68 10.19 2.54
C VAL A 92 6.00 10.45 3.90
N LEU A 93 4.70 10.73 3.93
CA LEU A 93 3.97 10.89 5.20
C LEU A 93 4.05 9.62 6.06
N ALA A 94 3.79 8.46 5.47
CA ALA A 94 3.79 7.17 6.16
C ALA A 94 5.18 6.84 6.74
N LEU A 95 6.26 7.13 5.99
CA LEU A 95 7.65 6.99 6.45
C LEU A 95 7.96 7.92 7.63
N LEU A 96 7.54 9.19 7.58
CA LEU A 96 7.77 10.15 8.66
C LEU A 96 7.05 9.74 9.95
N ILE A 97 5.77 9.34 9.84
CA ILE A 97 4.97 8.84 10.97
C ILE A 97 5.63 7.58 11.56
N THR A 98 6.02 6.66 10.70
CA THR A 98 6.67 5.40 11.11
C THR A 98 8.01 5.67 11.79
N GLY A 99 8.83 6.57 11.25
CA GLY A 99 10.12 6.94 11.83
C GLY A 99 10.00 7.65 13.18
N ARG A 100 8.96 8.47 13.39
CA ARG A 100 8.65 9.04 14.71
C ARG A 100 8.32 7.93 15.72
N TYR A 101 7.45 7.03 15.33
CA TYR A 101 6.99 5.92 16.17
C TYR A 101 8.09 4.92 16.52
N PHE A 102 9.01 4.64 15.58
CA PHE A 102 10.19 3.82 15.89
C PHE A 102 11.10 4.46 16.95
N ARG A 103 11.20 5.80 16.99
CA ARG A 103 11.96 6.51 18.03
C ARG A 103 11.28 6.48 19.39
N GLU A 104 9.96 6.33 19.42
CA GLU A 104 9.16 6.20 20.65
C GLU A 104 9.16 4.76 21.22
N GLY A 105 9.81 3.80 20.54
CA GLY A 105 10.07 2.46 21.08
C GLY A 105 8.91 1.47 20.98
N ILE A 106 8.06 1.61 19.95
CA ILE A 106 6.83 0.82 19.84
C ILE A 106 7.08 -0.70 19.85
N PRO A 107 6.36 -1.46 20.71
CA PRO A 107 6.44 -2.91 20.73
C PRO A 107 5.87 -3.53 19.46
N PHE A 108 6.46 -4.66 19.04
CA PHE A 108 5.97 -5.41 17.89
C PHE A 108 4.52 -5.87 18.10
N ASN A 109 3.70 -5.71 17.07
CA ASN A 109 2.36 -6.27 16.99
C ASN A 109 2.09 -6.82 15.59
N LEU A 110 1.08 -7.68 15.46
CA LEU A 110 0.76 -8.34 14.19
C LEU A 110 0.33 -7.35 13.09
N GLY A 111 -0.10 -6.14 13.46
CA GLY A 111 -0.44 -5.06 12.53
C GLY A 111 0.73 -4.63 11.63
N TRP A 112 1.98 -4.96 11.98
CA TRP A 112 3.14 -4.68 11.12
C TRP A 112 3.06 -5.40 9.76
N TRP A 113 2.28 -6.47 9.63
CA TRP A 113 1.97 -7.05 8.32
C TRP A 113 1.25 -6.07 7.37
N GLY A 114 0.54 -5.07 7.91
CA GLY A 114 -0.14 -4.04 7.13
C GLY A 114 0.80 -3.13 6.31
N PHE A 115 2.11 -3.16 6.57
CA PHE A 115 3.10 -2.41 5.79
C PHE A 115 3.46 -3.09 4.46
N THR A 116 3.41 -4.42 4.38
CA THR A 116 4.00 -5.18 3.28
C THR A 116 3.19 -5.03 1.99
N PHE A 117 1.86 -5.11 2.07
CA PHE A 117 0.99 -5.00 0.91
C PHE A 117 1.09 -3.62 0.22
N PRO A 118 0.93 -2.48 0.92
CA PRO A 118 1.03 -1.17 0.28
C PRO A 118 2.40 -0.90 -0.33
N LEU A 119 3.47 -1.28 0.37
CA LEU A 119 4.84 -1.13 -0.13
C LEU A 119 5.09 -2.01 -1.36
N GLY A 120 4.62 -3.25 -1.35
CA GLY A 120 4.80 -4.19 -2.47
C GLY A 120 4.04 -3.77 -3.71
N VAL A 121 2.78 -3.35 -3.57
CA VAL A 121 2.02 -2.82 -4.70
C VAL A 121 2.72 -1.59 -5.28
N TYR A 122 3.15 -0.65 -4.42
CA TYR A 122 3.83 0.56 -4.89
C TYR A 122 5.17 0.24 -5.59
N ALA A 123 5.90 -0.76 -5.12
CA ALA A 123 7.11 -1.26 -5.78
C ALA A 123 6.82 -1.82 -7.18
N VAL A 124 5.81 -2.68 -7.30
CA VAL A 124 5.40 -3.26 -8.60
C VAL A 124 4.93 -2.18 -9.58
N THR A 125 4.12 -1.22 -9.11
CA THR A 125 3.72 -0.05 -9.91
C THR A 125 4.92 0.72 -10.42
N THR A 126 5.90 0.98 -9.55
CA THR A 126 7.12 1.72 -9.93
C THR A 126 7.95 0.94 -10.95
N LEU A 127 8.11 -0.38 -10.78
CA LEU A 127 8.83 -1.21 -11.75
C LEU A 127 8.11 -1.26 -13.10
N LYS A 128 6.78 -1.27 -13.12
CA LYS A 128 5.98 -1.18 -14.35
C LYS A 128 6.17 0.16 -15.05
N LEU A 129 6.23 1.27 -14.30
CA LEU A 129 6.61 2.57 -14.89
C LEU A 129 8.01 2.55 -15.48
N GLY A 130 8.97 1.89 -14.80
CA GLY A 130 10.33 1.71 -15.31
C GLY A 130 10.37 0.94 -16.63
N SER A 131 9.57 -0.11 -16.78
CA SER A 131 9.51 -0.87 -18.03
C SER A 131 8.79 -0.15 -19.17
N MET A 132 7.85 0.75 -18.86
CA MET A 132 7.10 1.53 -19.86
C MET A 132 7.83 2.79 -20.31
N LEU A 133 8.36 3.56 -19.36
CA LEU A 133 9.01 4.85 -19.65
C LEU A 133 10.48 4.69 -20.04
N HIS A 134 11.07 3.50 -19.82
CA HIS A 134 12.49 3.22 -20.02
C HIS A 134 13.42 4.18 -19.27
N LEU A 135 12.94 4.75 -18.16
CA LEU A 135 13.71 5.64 -17.29
C LEU A 135 14.33 4.83 -16.14
N THR A 136 15.66 4.85 -16.07
CA THR A 136 16.45 4.15 -15.03
C THR A 136 16.07 4.55 -13.61
N PHE A 137 15.58 5.79 -13.42
CA PHE A 137 15.05 6.28 -12.16
C PHE A 137 13.99 5.35 -11.56
N PHE A 138 12.95 4.99 -12.33
CA PHE A 138 11.86 4.15 -11.84
C PHE A 138 12.32 2.71 -11.57
N SER A 139 13.22 2.17 -12.38
CA SER A 139 13.81 0.86 -12.14
C SER A 139 14.60 0.81 -10.84
N PHE A 140 15.50 1.78 -10.62
CA PHE A 140 16.30 1.87 -9.40
C PHE A 140 15.44 2.10 -8.16
N PHE A 141 14.46 3.01 -8.26
CA PHE A 141 13.53 3.27 -7.17
C PHE A 141 12.68 2.04 -6.85
N GLY A 142 12.17 1.35 -7.87
CA GLY A 142 11.38 0.12 -7.70
C GLY A 142 12.18 -0.99 -7.03
N VAL A 143 13.43 -1.22 -7.45
CA VAL A 143 14.33 -2.20 -6.80
C VAL A 143 14.58 -1.83 -5.34
N THR A 144 14.78 -0.55 -5.05
CA THR A 144 14.98 -0.07 -3.67
C THR A 144 13.77 -0.37 -2.80
N LEU A 145 12.55 -0.13 -3.31
CA LEU A 145 11.30 -0.46 -2.61
C LEU A 145 11.15 -1.98 -2.39
N VAL A 146 11.54 -2.81 -3.36
CA VAL A 146 11.55 -4.27 -3.20
C VAL A 146 12.52 -4.71 -2.10
N LEU A 147 13.74 -4.17 -2.06
CA LEU A 147 14.71 -4.47 -1.00
C LEU A 147 14.19 -4.06 0.37
N MET A 148 13.58 -2.87 0.48
CA MET A 148 12.94 -2.40 1.70
C MET A 148 11.81 -3.34 2.13
N LEU A 149 10.97 -3.78 1.19
CA LEU A 149 9.90 -4.75 1.44
C LEU A 149 10.46 -6.08 1.95
N SER A 150 11.46 -6.64 1.27
CA SER A 150 12.09 -7.91 1.66
C SER A 150 12.67 -7.83 3.08
N PHE A 151 13.37 -6.75 3.40
CA PHE A 151 13.94 -6.54 4.73
C PHE A 151 12.84 -6.47 5.80
N MET A 152 11.82 -5.64 5.57
CA MET A 152 10.69 -5.49 6.49
C MET A 152 9.92 -6.80 6.67
N TRP A 153 9.67 -7.52 5.57
CA TRP A 153 9.00 -8.82 5.59
C TRP A 153 9.77 -9.84 6.43
N MET A 154 11.10 -9.93 6.28
CA MET A 154 11.93 -10.83 7.08
C MET A 154 11.85 -10.51 8.58
N ILE A 155 11.88 -9.24 8.96
CA ILE A 155 11.74 -8.81 10.36
C ILE A 155 10.39 -9.22 10.93
N VAL A 156 9.32 -8.90 10.21
CA VAL A 156 7.95 -9.19 10.67
C VAL A 156 7.75 -10.70 10.76
N ALA A 157 8.17 -11.47 9.75
CA ALA A 157 8.10 -12.92 9.75
C ALA A 157 8.87 -13.54 10.93
N ALA A 158 10.11 -13.12 11.17
CA ALA A 158 10.91 -13.63 12.29
C ALA A 158 10.26 -13.34 13.65
N LYS A 159 9.74 -12.11 13.85
CA LYS A 159 9.04 -11.75 15.10
C LYS A 159 7.70 -12.47 15.25
N THR A 160 6.96 -12.67 14.16
CA THR A 160 5.73 -13.48 14.15
C THR A 160 6.04 -14.93 14.54
N LEU A 161 7.08 -15.55 13.96
CA LEU A 161 7.49 -16.91 14.31
C LEU A 161 7.92 -17.02 15.77
N ALA A 162 8.74 -16.08 16.25
CA ALA A 162 9.19 -16.07 17.65
C ALA A 162 8.03 -15.88 18.64
N GLY A 163 7.07 -15.00 18.33
CA GLY A 163 5.87 -14.80 19.15
C GLY A 163 4.90 -15.99 19.10
N ALA A 164 4.75 -16.62 17.94
CA ALA A 164 3.94 -17.83 17.79
C ALA A 164 4.53 -18.98 18.61
N TYR A 165 5.85 -19.17 18.55
CA TYR A 165 6.56 -20.19 19.33
C TYR A 165 6.47 -19.96 20.84
N ARG A 166 6.51 -18.70 21.29
CA ARG A 166 6.38 -18.33 22.72
C ARG A 166 4.92 -18.31 23.23
N GLY A 167 3.93 -18.54 22.36
CA GLY A 167 2.51 -18.61 22.72
C GLY A 167 1.87 -17.26 23.11
N ASN A 168 2.61 -16.16 23.02
CA ASN A 168 2.18 -14.82 23.43
C ASN A 168 1.62 -13.97 22.26
N LEU A 169 1.60 -14.52 21.04
CA LEU A 169 1.07 -13.84 19.86
C LEU A 169 -0.46 -13.96 19.71
N PHE A 170 -1.05 -15.04 20.20
CA PHE A 170 -2.49 -15.33 20.09
C PHE A 170 -3.22 -15.06 21.41
N VAL A 171 -2.91 -13.94 22.06
CA VAL A 171 -3.62 -13.51 23.27
C VAL A 171 -4.86 -12.74 22.85
N SER A 172 -6.02 -13.39 22.94
CA SER A 172 -7.32 -12.74 22.75
C SER A 172 -7.66 -11.90 23.98
N PRO A 173 -7.66 -10.55 23.91
CA PRO A 173 -7.91 -9.70 25.07
C PRO A 173 -9.29 -9.93 25.69
N CYS A 174 -10.27 -10.31 24.87
CA CYS A 174 -11.63 -10.66 25.27
C CYS A 174 -11.72 -11.91 26.16
N ILE A 175 -10.86 -12.92 25.96
CA ILE A 175 -10.81 -14.11 26.83
C ILE A 175 -10.03 -13.79 28.11
N ALA A 176 -9.00 -12.96 28.02
CA ALA A 176 -8.24 -12.51 29.19
C ALA A 176 -9.11 -11.69 30.16
N SER A 177 -10.00 -10.85 29.64
CA SER A 177 -10.96 -10.07 30.46
C SER A 177 -12.04 -10.94 31.10
N LEU A 178 -12.55 -11.96 30.40
CA LEU A 178 -13.53 -12.93 30.95
C LEU A 178 -12.94 -13.76 32.10
N ASN A 179 -11.70 -14.22 31.98
CA ASN A 179 -11.01 -14.94 33.04
C ASN A 179 -10.69 -14.07 34.27
N LYS A 180 -10.59 -12.75 34.11
CA LYS A 180 -10.41 -11.80 35.21
C LYS A 180 -11.73 -11.56 35.95
N ALA A 181 -12.83 -11.42 35.21
CA ALA A 181 -14.17 -11.23 35.76
C ALA A 181 -14.73 -12.49 36.45
N SER A 182 -14.35 -13.70 36.01
CA SER A 182 -14.73 -14.97 36.67
C SER A 182 -14.00 -15.23 38.00
N LYS A 183 -12.95 -14.47 38.32
CA LYS A 183 -12.13 -14.64 39.53
C LYS A 183 -12.41 -13.57 40.61
N THR A 184 -13.34 -12.67 40.35
CA THR A 184 -13.93 -11.69 41.29
C THR A 184 -15.34 -12.11 41.61
#